data_AF-A0A3D3E112-F1
#
_entry.id   AF-A0A3D3E112-F1
#
_cell.length_a   1.000
_cell.length_b   1.000
_cell.length_c   1.000
_cell.angle_alpha   90.00
_cell.angle_beta   90.00
_cell.angle_gamma   90.00
#
_symmetry.space_group_name_H-M   'P 1'
#
loop_
_entity.id
_entity.type
_entity.pdbx_description
1 polymer ?
#
loop_
_entity_poly.entity_id
_entity_poly.type
_entity_poly.pdbx_seq_one_letter_code
_entity_poly.pdbx_strand_id
1 'polypeptide(L)'
;MPDTVEEPLLTHKKKQHKLAAKLLAYVLFFSFFVTLVTSSYIIYSDYRQGTNTLNQSISQIQAGYQESISYSLWNFDSQQINTQLAGIINFPGVLNVYIETKEGLLHSMGDFEQDSEEKHAFDLFFTSAERQYPLGVLNITLDYQGLYETLFYKALNILASQFIKTFSVSLFILFIFQRLVTHRLLLMSKWANTFSLNNLDNELKINSSDKHDEIDAVVEAINSMRNSLKDDITKRELTERALNQTQYKLSIAINNAELGFCEYSQKSDRFNGNNHFANHLNIDHSLLNSIEHPVDWFKELICGEHCIEQRERINQLLHGHMERICTELSLKCADQIKHFDSTIQVSKWDENGLPFEIVFCILDKTEQVNASQQASELNYALEQKVAQRTEQLNNEQIQSHAQIKQLEHKLESFEQYESRQKSQENLKPLHYALQELQLSLSEVKSTPKKQAQQLELVQLVSDHLKQSNQLDCETFDVVTLVQELTDDFTKHQSPQQEFQLKLP
;
A
#
# COMPACT_ATOMS: atom_id res chain seq x y z
N MET A 1 -26.35 -66.66 -3.81
CA MET A 1 -25.17 -66.36 -4.64
C MET A 1 -25.59 -65.33 -5.65
N PRO A 2 -24.99 -64.13 -5.56
CA PRO A 2 -24.37 -63.57 -6.75
C PRO A 2 -22.94 -63.08 -6.45
N ASP A 3 -22.06 -63.47 -7.36
CA ASP A 3 -20.99 -62.70 -7.98
C ASP A 3 -20.02 -61.93 -7.06
N THR A 4 -18.92 -62.64 -6.82
CA THR A 4 -17.60 -62.16 -6.42
C THR A 4 -17.18 -60.92 -7.22
N VAL A 5 -17.10 -59.79 -6.52
CA VAL A 5 -16.43 -58.57 -6.99
C VAL A 5 -14.93 -58.83 -6.94
N GLU A 6 -14.32 -59.03 -8.12
CA GLU A 6 -12.87 -59.05 -8.28
C GLU A 6 -12.30 -57.66 -7.96
N GLU A 7 -11.46 -57.58 -6.94
CA GLU A 7 -10.61 -56.43 -6.65
C GLU A 7 -9.65 -56.17 -7.81
N PRO A 8 -9.54 -54.93 -8.34
CA PRO A 8 -8.49 -54.63 -9.29
C PRO A 8 -7.17 -54.51 -8.53
N LEU A 9 -6.31 -55.52 -8.72
CA LEU A 9 -4.90 -55.50 -8.37
C LEU A 9 -4.26 -54.16 -8.73
N LEU A 10 -3.86 -53.41 -7.69
CA LEU A 10 -3.09 -52.19 -7.76
C LEU A 10 -1.80 -52.45 -8.55
N THR A 11 -1.84 -52.17 -9.85
CA THR A 11 -0.65 -52.13 -10.69
C THR A 11 0.18 -50.92 -10.25
N HIS A 12 1.13 -51.18 -9.35
CA HIS A 12 2.16 -50.23 -8.98
C HIS A 12 2.84 -49.71 -10.24
N LYS A 13 2.46 -48.50 -10.66
CA LYS A 13 3.00 -47.78 -11.82
C LYS A 13 4.46 -47.43 -11.55
N LYS A 14 5.36 -48.41 -11.68
CA LYS A 14 6.81 -48.27 -11.51
C LYS A 14 7.38 -47.56 -12.75
N LYS A 15 7.07 -46.28 -12.91
CA LYS A 15 7.52 -45.45 -14.03
C LYS A 15 8.23 -44.19 -13.52
N GLN A 16 9.19 -44.34 -12.61
CA GLN A 16 9.96 -43.21 -12.04
C GLN A 16 11.48 -43.42 -11.93
N HIS A 17 12.10 -44.28 -12.76
CA HIS A 17 13.58 -44.37 -12.86
C HIS A 17 14.12 -44.03 -14.24
N LYS A 18 13.41 -43.24 -15.05
CA LYS A 18 13.85 -42.94 -16.43
C LYS A 18 15.16 -42.14 -16.48
N LEU A 19 15.41 -41.25 -15.50
CA LEU A 19 16.62 -40.44 -15.49
C LEU A 19 17.84 -41.24 -15.01
N ALA A 20 17.73 -41.94 -13.88
CA ALA A 20 18.78 -42.79 -13.36
C ALA A 20 19.18 -43.90 -14.35
N ALA A 21 18.20 -44.52 -15.03
CA ALA A 21 18.47 -45.54 -16.05
C ALA A 21 19.15 -44.96 -17.30
N LYS A 22 18.76 -43.75 -17.75
CA LYS A 22 19.43 -43.06 -18.86
C LYS A 22 20.87 -42.71 -18.53
N LEU A 23 21.12 -42.20 -17.31
CA LEU A 23 22.45 -41.83 -16.87
C LEU A 23 23.35 -43.07 -16.74
N LEU A 24 22.82 -44.17 -16.18
CA LEU A 24 23.49 -45.47 -16.15
C LEU A 24 23.82 -45.97 -17.57
N ALA A 25 22.91 -45.83 -18.53
CA ALA A 25 23.19 -46.24 -19.92
C ALA A 25 24.35 -45.44 -20.52
N TYR A 26 24.39 -44.11 -20.31
CA TYR A 26 25.50 -43.28 -20.78
C TYR A 26 26.83 -43.62 -20.09
N VAL A 27 26.82 -43.80 -18.78
CA VAL A 27 28.03 -44.18 -18.01
C VAL A 27 28.52 -45.55 -18.45
N LEU A 28 27.64 -46.54 -18.58
CA LEU A 28 28.02 -47.88 -19.06
C LEU A 28 28.55 -47.85 -20.48
N PHE A 29 27.91 -47.09 -21.39
CA PHE A 29 28.36 -46.98 -22.77
C PHE A 29 29.75 -46.36 -22.85
N PHE A 30 29.99 -45.28 -22.10
CA PHE A 30 31.30 -44.64 -22.03
C PHE A 30 32.35 -45.56 -21.40
N SER A 31 32.04 -46.21 -20.27
CA SER A 31 32.96 -47.14 -19.62
C SER A 31 33.24 -48.37 -20.47
N PHE A 32 32.27 -48.88 -21.22
CA PHE A 32 32.44 -49.96 -22.18
C PHE A 32 33.38 -49.54 -23.32
N PHE A 33 33.21 -48.34 -23.87
CA PHE A 33 34.08 -47.82 -24.91
C PHE A 33 35.53 -47.68 -24.42
N VAL A 34 35.74 -47.04 -23.26
CA VAL A 34 37.08 -46.89 -22.67
C VAL A 34 37.71 -48.24 -22.35
N THR A 35 36.91 -49.17 -21.81
CA THR A 35 37.31 -50.56 -21.56
C THR A 35 37.76 -51.25 -22.83
N LEU A 36 36.98 -51.16 -23.90
CA LEU A 36 37.26 -51.83 -25.16
C LEU A 36 38.56 -51.32 -25.78
N VAL A 37 38.77 -50.00 -25.78
CA VAL A 37 40.02 -49.39 -26.28
C VAL A 37 41.22 -49.84 -25.44
N THR A 38 41.09 -49.81 -24.10
CA THR A 38 42.18 -50.19 -23.19
C THR A 38 42.53 -51.66 -23.30
N SER A 39 41.53 -52.56 -23.28
CA SER A 39 41.74 -54.00 -23.41
C SER A 39 42.34 -54.35 -24.77
N SER A 40 41.88 -53.70 -25.85
CA SER A 40 42.45 -53.91 -27.19
C SER A 40 43.91 -53.50 -27.25
N TYR A 41 44.27 -52.36 -26.63
CA TYR A 41 45.66 -51.91 -26.55
C TYR A 41 46.54 -52.89 -25.76
N ILE A 42 46.07 -53.38 -24.60
CA ILE A 42 46.81 -54.34 -23.79
C ILE A 42 47.07 -55.64 -24.56
N ILE A 43 46.03 -56.22 -25.17
CA ILE A 43 46.15 -57.48 -25.92
C ILE A 43 47.08 -57.30 -27.12
N TYR A 44 46.97 -56.18 -27.85
CA TYR A 44 47.84 -55.90 -28.99
C TYR A 44 49.30 -55.71 -28.57
N SER A 45 49.54 -54.99 -27.46
CA SER A 45 50.89 -54.82 -26.91
C SER A 45 51.50 -56.16 -26.49
N ASP A 46 50.72 -57.01 -25.82
CA ASP A 46 51.16 -58.35 -25.41
C ASP A 46 51.47 -59.25 -26.61
N TYR A 47 50.64 -59.20 -27.66
CA TYR A 47 50.89 -59.94 -28.90
C TYR A 47 52.19 -59.49 -29.57
N ARG A 48 52.42 -58.17 -29.68
CA ARG A 48 53.64 -57.62 -30.25
C ARG A 48 54.88 -57.98 -29.42
N GLN A 49 54.76 -58.00 -28.09
CA GLN A 49 55.85 -58.43 -27.22
C GLN A 49 56.14 -59.93 -27.35
N GLY A 50 55.10 -60.77 -27.42
CA GLY A 50 55.22 -62.22 -27.59
C GLY A 50 55.93 -62.59 -28.90
N THR A 51 55.47 -62.03 -30.01
CA THR A 51 56.09 -62.25 -31.34
C THR A 51 57.52 -61.74 -31.43
N ASN A 52 57.82 -60.58 -30.83
CA ASN A 52 59.20 -60.06 -30.76
C ASN A 52 60.12 -61.00 -29.97
N THR A 53 59.64 -61.58 -28.87
CA THR A 53 60.42 -62.55 -28.08
C THR A 53 60.77 -63.79 -28.90
N LEU A 54 59.80 -64.35 -29.64
CA LEU A 54 60.02 -65.51 -30.51
C LEU A 54 61.04 -65.21 -31.63
N ASN A 55 60.89 -64.06 -32.30
CA ASN A 55 61.83 -63.62 -33.34
C ASN A 55 63.26 -63.38 -32.80
N GLN A 56 63.37 -62.87 -31.58
CA GLN A 56 64.67 -62.70 -30.91
C GLN A 56 65.30 -64.05 -30.59
N SER A 57 64.53 -65.05 -30.13
CA SER A 57 65.02 -66.41 -29.90
C SER A 57 65.63 -67.00 -31.17
N ILE A 58 64.93 -66.91 -32.31
CA ILE A 58 65.43 -67.38 -33.62
C ILE A 58 66.74 -66.69 -34.01
N SER A 59 66.80 -65.37 -33.86
CA SER A 59 68.02 -64.60 -34.19
C SER A 59 69.21 -64.98 -33.29
N GLN A 60 68.96 -65.26 -32.00
CA GLN A 60 69.98 -65.70 -31.06
C GLN A 60 70.47 -67.13 -31.35
N ILE A 61 69.56 -68.03 -31.73
CA ILE A 61 69.92 -69.39 -32.13
C ILE A 61 70.78 -69.37 -33.40
N GLN A 62 70.40 -68.56 -34.40
CA GLN A 62 71.18 -68.40 -35.63
C GLN A 62 72.60 -67.89 -35.33
N ALA A 63 72.73 -66.82 -34.54
CA ALA A 63 74.04 -66.21 -34.26
C ALA A 63 74.95 -67.05 -33.35
N GLY A 64 74.38 -67.79 -32.39
CA GLY A 64 75.16 -68.50 -31.36
C GLY A 64 75.33 -70.01 -31.60
N TYR A 65 74.32 -70.68 -32.15
CA TYR A 65 74.30 -72.14 -32.26
C TYR A 65 74.61 -72.65 -33.66
N GLN A 66 74.37 -71.88 -34.72
CA GLN A 66 74.62 -72.32 -36.10
C GLN A 66 76.10 -72.70 -36.32
N GLU A 67 77.03 -71.84 -35.91
CA GLU A 67 78.47 -72.09 -36.03
C GLU A 67 78.93 -73.22 -35.10
N SER A 68 78.42 -73.22 -33.86
CA SER A 68 78.74 -74.24 -32.86
C SER A 68 78.30 -75.65 -33.30
N ILE A 69 77.12 -75.78 -33.91
CA ILE A 69 76.60 -77.04 -34.45
C ILE A 69 77.34 -77.45 -35.72
N SER A 70 77.65 -76.50 -36.61
CA SER A 70 78.43 -76.78 -37.82
C SER A 70 79.81 -77.36 -37.48
N TYR A 71 80.47 -76.84 -36.42
CA TYR A 71 81.73 -77.38 -35.93
C TYR A 71 81.60 -78.80 -35.34
N SER A 72 80.59 -79.04 -34.49
CA SER A 72 80.33 -80.37 -33.92
C SER A 72 80.00 -81.42 -34.99
N LEU A 73 79.26 -81.01 -36.02
CA LEU A 73 78.83 -81.85 -37.14
C LEU A 73 80.02 -82.23 -38.04
N TRP A 74 80.98 -81.32 -38.27
CA TRP A 74 82.23 -81.63 -38.98
C TRP A 74 83.13 -82.61 -38.22
N ASN A 75 83.16 -82.51 -36.89
CA ASN A 75 83.97 -83.38 -36.03
C ASN A 75 83.29 -84.69 -35.63
N PHE A 76 82.06 -84.93 -36.12
CA PHE A 76 81.26 -86.11 -35.76
C PHE A 76 81.05 -86.28 -34.24
N ASP A 77 80.98 -85.20 -33.47
CA ASP A 77 80.75 -85.24 -32.02
C ASP A 77 79.25 -85.24 -31.69
N SER A 78 78.65 -86.42 -31.71
CA SER A 78 77.23 -86.60 -31.41
C SER A 78 76.85 -86.17 -29.98
N GLN A 79 77.77 -86.22 -29.01
CA GLN A 79 77.49 -85.80 -27.64
C GLN A 79 77.39 -84.28 -27.54
N GLN A 80 78.27 -83.57 -28.24
CA GLN A 80 78.23 -82.12 -28.35
C GLN A 80 76.99 -81.64 -29.12
N ILE A 81 76.61 -82.31 -30.23
CA ILE A 81 75.39 -82.00 -30.98
C ILE A 81 74.16 -82.12 -30.09
N ASN A 82 73.98 -83.24 -29.39
CA ASN A 82 72.83 -83.44 -28.51
C ASN A 82 72.76 -82.38 -27.40
N THR A 83 73.91 -81.97 -26.84
CA THR A 83 73.97 -80.92 -25.82
C THR A 83 73.56 -79.55 -26.38
N GLN A 84 73.99 -79.23 -27.61
CA GLN A 84 73.62 -78.00 -28.30
C GLN A 84 72.12 -77.98 -28.68
N LEU A 85 71.58 -79.08 -29.20
CA LEU A 85 70.15 -79.22 -29.49
C LEU A 85 69.30 -79.13 -28.22
N ALA A 86 69.72 -79.74 -27.11
CA ALA A 86 69.07 -79.59 -25.82
C ALA A 86 69.10 -78.13 -25.31
N GLY A 87 70.17 -77.39 -25.61
CA GLY A 87 70.25 -75.95 -25.37
C GLY A 87 69.22 -75.16 -26.17
N ILE A 88 69.02 -75.50 -27.45
CA ILE A 88 68.05 -74.85 -28.34
C ILE A 88 66.61 -75.08 -27.87
N ILE A 89 66.28 -76.28 -27.38
CA ILE A 89 64.94 -76.60 -26.85
C ILE A 89 64.55 -75.73 -25.66
N ASN A 90 65.53 -75.24 -24.88
CA ASN A 90 65.25 -74.37 -23.74
C ASN A 90 64.92 -72.91 -24.13
N PHE A 91 65.04 -72.54 -25.40
CA PHE A 91 64.64 -71.20 -25.84
C PHE A 91 63.11 -71.04 -25.78
N PRO A 92 62.61 -69.85 -25.42
CA PRO A 92 61.17 -69.60 -25.36
C PRO A 92 60.50 -69.88 -26.71
N GLY A 93 59.52 -70.78 -26.69
CA GLY A 93 58.68 -71.10 -27.85
C GLY A 93 59.28 -72.05 -28.88
N VAL A 94 60.35 -72.79 -28.57
CA VAL A 94 60.85 -73.87 -29.45
C VAL A 94 60.13 -75.19 -29.12
N LEU A 95 59.43 -75.78 -30.11
CA LEU A 95 58.75 -77.08 -29.97
C LEU A 95 59.71 -78.24 -30.22
N ASN A 96 60.38 -78.19 -31.36
CA ASN A 96 61.33 -79.20 -31.79
C ASN A 96 62.47 -78.61 -32.62
N VAL A 97 63.58 -79.33 -32.60
CA VAL A 97 64.76 -79.07 -33.40
C VAL A 97 65.26 -80.37 -34.00
N TYR A 98 65.68 -80.34 -35.25
CA TYR A 98 66.32 -81.49 -35.87
C TYR A 98 67.30 -81.07 -36.96
N ILE A 99 68.27 -81.95 -37.21
CA ILE A 99 69.28 -81.78 -38.25
C ILE A 99 68.99 -82.78 -39.36
N GLU A 100 68.78 -82.27 -40.56
CA GLU A 100 68.60 -83.06 -41.78
C GLU A 100 69.87 -83.00 -42.64
N THR A 101 70.35 -84.17 -43.07
CA THR A 101 71.52 -84.30 -43.94
C THR A 101 71.13 -85.05 -45.22
N LYS A 102 72.03 -85.12 -46.20
CA LYS A 102 71.77 -85.85 -47.47
C LYS A 102 71.50 -87.35 -47.28
N GLU A 103 71.86 -87.90 -46.12
CA GLU A 103 71.68 -89.31 -45.75
C GLU A 103 70.40 -89.53 -44.91
N GLY A 104 69.67 -88.47 -44.57
CA GLY A 104 68.45 -88.49 -43.77
C GLY A 104 68.56 -87.67 -42.48
N LEU A 105 67.58 -87.87 -41.59
CA LEU A 105 67.49 -87.24 -40.27
C LEU A 105 68.62 -87.77 -39.36
N LEU A 106 69.52 -86.88 -38.92
CA LEU A 106 70.71 -87.27 -38.16
C LEU A 106 70.47 -87.22 -36.65
N HIS A 107 69.94 -86.11 -36.15
CA HIS A 107 69.66 -85.87 -34.73
C HIS A 107 68.39 -85.04 -34.57
N SER A 108 67.57 -85.37 -33.56
CA SER A 108 66.28 -84.73 -33.31
C SER A 108 66.01 -84.62 -31.81
N MET A 109 65.44 -83.49 -31.38
CA MET A 109 65.09 -83.23 -29.99
C MET A 109 63.82 -82.37 -29.90
N GLY A 110 62.98 -82.61 -28.89
CA GLY A 110 61.71 -81.90 -28.69
C GLY A 110 60.49 -82.73 -29.11
N ASP A 111 59.34 -82.06 -29.20
CA ASP A 111 58.04 -82.69 -29.50
C ASP A 111 57.69 -82.56 -30.98
N PHE A 112 57.56 -83.71 -31.65
CA PHE A 112 57.26 -83.82 -33.08
C PHE A 112 55.77 -84.14 -33.35
N GLU A 113 54.95 -84.32 -32.31
CA GLU A 113 53.52 -84.61 -32.48
C GLU A 113 52.72 -83.34 -32.83
N GLN A 114 53.25 -82.17 -32.51
CA GLN A 114 52.61 -80.88 -32.77
C GLN A 114 53.10 -80.27 -34.09
N ASP A 115 52.25 -80.28 -35.12
CA ASP A 115 52.54 -79.65 -36.41
C ASP A 115 52.27 -78.15 -36.32
N SER A 116 53.31 -77.33 -36.49
CA SER A 116 53.22 -75.86 -36.50
C SER A 116 53.63 -75.35 -37.88
N GLU A 117 52.93 -74.34 -38.38
CA GLU A 117 53.14 -73.80 -39.74
C GLU A 117 54.44 -72.99 -39.86
N GLU A 118 54.97 -72.44 -38.76
CA GLU A 118 56.20 -71.65 -38.77
C GLU A 118 57.43 -72.50 -38.45
N LYS A 119 58.06 -72.99 -39.52
CA LYS A 119 59.33 -73.74 -39.52
C LYS A 119 60.45 -72.84 -40.04
N HIS A 120 61.53 -72.71 -39.28
CA HIS A 120 62.73 -71.99 -39.67
C HIS A 120 63.85 -72.99 -40.00
N ALA A 121 64.48 -72.83 -41.16
CA ALA A 121 65.55 -73.69 -41.63
C ALA A 121 66.85 -72.88 -41.79
N PHE A 122 67.94 -73.38 -41.23
CA PHE A 122 69.27 -72.77 -41.31
C PHE A 122 70.28 -73.72 -41.94
N ASP A 123 70.94 -73.29 -43.01
CA ASP A 123 71.99 -74.08 -43.64
C ASP A 123 73.24 -74.15 -42.76
N LEU A 124 73.72 -75.37 -42.50
CA LEU A 124 74.94 -75.64 -41.77
C LEU A 124 76.10 -75.84 -42.75
N PHE A 125 77.14 -75.02 -42.63
CA PHE A 125 78.32 -75.07 -43.49
C PHE A 125 79.60 -74.96 -42.68
N PHE A 126 80.65 -75.67 -43.13
CA PHE A 126 81.99 -75.57 -42.57
C PHE A 126 82.94 -74.94 -43.58
N THR A 127 83.67 -73.91 -43.18
CA THR A 127 84.61 -73.19 -44.06
C THR A 127 86.04 -73.63 -43.73
N SER A 128 86.71 -74.29 -44.67
CA SER A 128 88.11 -74.68 -44.52
C SER A 128 88.88 -74.37 -45.81
N ALA A 129 90.01 -73.66 -45.69
CA ALA A 129 90.87 -73.26 -46.80
C ALA A 129 90.09 -72.64 -47.99
N GLU A 130 89.23 -71.65 -47.69
CA GLU A 130 88.37 -70.92 -48.65
C GLU A 130 87.32 -71.76 -49.41
N ARG A 131 87.08 -73.02 -49.02
CA ARG A 131 85.95 -73.82 -49.52
C ARG A 131 84.90 -74.02 -48.43
N GLN A 132 83.63 -73.84 -48.80
CA GLN A 132 82.47 -74.14 -47.95
C GLN A 132 81.95 -75.54 -48.23
N TYR A 133 81.82 -76.33 -47.16
CA TYR A 133 81.25 -77.68 -47.20
C TYR A 133 79.85 -77.66 -46.59
N PRO A 134 78.78 -77.98 -47.34
CA PRO A 134 77.43 -78.09 -46.78
C PRO A 134 77.33 -79.36 -45.94
N LEU A 135 76.96 -79.21 -44.67
CA LEU A 135 76.88 -80.32 -43.71
C LEU A 135 75.45 -80.81 -43.50
N GLY A 136 74.45 -79.92 -43.64
CA GLY A 136 73.04 -80.24 -43.45
C GLY A 136 72.22 -78.98 -43.21
N VAL A 137 70.96 -79.16 -42.80
CA VAL A 137 70.03 -78.08 -42.46
C VAL A 137 69.53 -78.28 -41.04
N LEU A 138 69.63 -77.23 -40.22
CA LEU A 138 69.02 -77.17 -38.89
C LEU A 138 67.60 -76.63 -39.02
N ASN A 139 66.62 -77.47 -38.73
CA ASN A 139 65.21 -77.11 -38.73
C ASN A 139 64.74 -76.86 -37.29
N ILE A 140 64.06 -75.74 -37.09
CA ILE A 140 63.49 -75.31 -35.80
C ILE A 140 62.01 -75.03 -36.02
N THR A 141 61.17 -75.65 -35.21
CA THR A 141 59.72 -75.40 -35.22
C THR A 141 59.34 -74.58 -33.99
N LEU A 142 58.62 -73.48 -34.19
CA LEU A 142 58.16 -72.61 -33.11
C LEU A 142 56.71 -72.88 -32.68
N ASP A 143 56.42 -72.69 -31.40
CA ASP A 143 55.08 -72.76 -30.82
C ASP A 143 54.37 -71.40 -30.86
N TYR A 144 53.59 -71.15 -31.91
CA TYR A 144 52.65 -70.03 -31.92
C TYR A 144 51.31 -70.39 -31.28
N GLN A 145 50.96 -71.68 -31.20
CA GLN A 145 49.69 -72.13 -30.64
C GLN A 145 49.64 -71.86 -29.14
N GLY A 146 50.70 -72.19 -28.40
CA GLY A 146 50.84 -71.87 -26.98
C GLY A 146 50.82 -70.36 -26.70
N LEU A 147 51.37 -69.54 -27.61
CA LEU A 147 51.25 -68.07 -27.53
C LEU A 147 49.77 -67.64 -27.66
N TYR A 148 49.04 -68.14 -28.65
CA TYR A 148 47.62 -67.80 -28.85
C TYR A 148 46.73 -68.26 -27.68
N GLU A 149 46.93 -69.48 -27.17
CA GLU A 149 46.20 -69.98 -26.00
C GLU A 149 46.48 -69.11 -24.76
N THR A 150 47.74 -68.76 -24.52
CA THR A 150 48.12 -67.87 -23.41
C THR A 150 47.46 -66.50 -23.55
N LEU A 151 47.46 -65.92 -24.75
CA LEU A 151 46.78 -64.66 -25.05
C LEU A 151 45.27 -64.76 -24.87
N PHE A 152 44.65 -65.88 -25.23
CA PHE A 152 43.22 -66.12 -25.05
C PHE A 152 42.84 -66.19 -23.57
N TYR A 153 43.55 -66.98 -22.76
CA TYR A 153 43.32 -67.04 -21.31
C TYR A 153 43.53 -65.69 -20.64
N LYS A 154 44.57 -64.96 -21.05
CA LYS A 154 44.84 -63.61 -20.55
C LYS A 154 43.73 -62.64 -20.95
N ALA A 155 43.25 -62.68 -22.20
CA ALA A 155 42.14 -61.88 -22.68
C ALA A 155 40.85 -62.17 -21.91
N LEU A 156 40.54 -63.45 -21.67
CA LEU A 156 39.37 -63.85 -20.89
C LEU A 156 39.45 -63.31 -19.45
N ASN A 157 40.62 -63.41 -18.81
CA ASN A 157 40.84 -62.85 -17.47
C ASN A 157 40.72 -61.31 -17.44
N ILE A 158 41.27 -60.63 -18.46
CA ILE A 158 41.12 -59.18 -18.61
C ILE A 158 39.64 -58.81 -18.75
N LEU A 159 38.91 -59.48 -19.65
CA LEU A 159 37.48 -59.21 -19.87
C LEU A 159 36.65 -59.47 -18.61
N ALA A 160 36.86 -60.60 -17.93
CA ALA A 160 36.16 -60.94 -16.70
C ALA A 160 36.42 -59.90 -15.59
N SER A 161 37.69 -59.59 -15.33
CA SER A 161 38.06 -58.61 -14.30
C SER A 161 37.52 -57.20 -14.63
N GLN A 162 37.51 -56.81 -15.90
CA GLN A 162 37.01 -55.52 -16.34
C GLN A 162 35.48 -55.43 -16.31
N PHE A 163 34.78 -56.53 -16.59
CA PHE A 163 33.33 -56.63 -16.40
C PHE A 163 32.96 -56.42 -14.93
N ILE A 164 33.62 -57.12 -13.99
CA ILE A 164 33.38 -56.94 -12.55
C ILE A 164 33.63 -55.48 -12.13
N LYS A 165 34.75 -54.88 -12.55
CA LYS A 165 35.09 -53.49 -12.20
C LYS A 165 34.05 -52.52 -12.72
N THR A 166 33.71 -52.62 -14.00
CA THR A 166 32.75 -51.69 -14.66
C THR A 166 31.35 -51.83 -14.07
N PHE A 167 30.91 -53.06 -13.82
CA PHE A 167 29.62 -53.32 -13.19
C PHE A 167 29.55 -52.77 -11.76
N SER A 168 30.59 -52.99 -10.97
CA SER A 168 30.69 -52.48 -9.60
C SER A 168 30.65 -50.94 -9.55
N VAL A 169 31.45 -50.27 -10.39
CA VAL A 169 31.46 -48.80 -10.50
C VAL A 169 30.09 -48.26 -10.92
N SER A 170 29.44 -48.91 -11.89
CA SER A 170 28.13 -48.48 -12.38
C SER A 170 27.05 -48.61 -11.31
N LEU A 171 27.05 -49.71 -10.55
CA LEU A 171 26.14 -49.89 -9.42
C LEU A 171 26.39 -48.86 -8.31
N PHE A 172 27.65 -48.55 -8.04
CA PHE A 172 28.04 -47.55 -7.05
C PHE A 172 27.60 -46.13 -7.46
N ILE A 173 27.83 -45.73 -8.71
CA ILE A 173 27.35 -44.45 -9.25
C ILE A 173 25.83 -44.37 -9.19
N LEU A 174 25.12 -45.44 -9.57
CA LEU A 174 23.66 -45.47 -9.49
C LEU A 174 23.19 -45.30 -8.03
N PHE A 175 23.82 -45.99 -7.09
CA PHE A 175 23.49 -45.86 -5.67
C PHE A 175 23.68 -44.43 -5.17
N ILE A 176 24.80 -43.79 -5.52
CA ILE A 176 25.07 -42.38 -5.18
C ILE A 176 24.02 -41.46 -5.79
N PHE A 177 23.75 -41.58 -7.10
CA PHE A 177 22.82 -40.70 -7.81
C PHE A 177 21.38 -40.88 -7.32
N GLN A 178 20.97 -42.11 -7.01
CA GLN A 178 19.66 -42.41 -6.45
C GLN A 178 19.49 -41.72 -5.09
N ARG A 179 20.53 -41.75 -4.24
CA ARG A 179 20.50 -41.17 -2.89
C ARG A 179 20.62 -39.65 -2.89
N LEU A 180 21.54 -39.07 -3.66
CA LEU A 180 21.83 -37.63 -3.64
C LEU A 180 20.85 -36.81 -4.49
N VAL A 181 20.41 -37.33 -5.64
CA VAL A 181 19.65 -36.56 -6.63
C VAL A 181 18.21 -37.04 -6.73
N THR A 182 18.01 -38.31 -7.07
CA THR A 182 16.68 -38.81 -7.44
C THR A 182 15.69 -38.74 -6.28
N HIS A 183 16.11 -39.06 -5.05
CA HIS A 183 15.25 -38.96 -3.88
C HIS A 183 14.76 -37.51 -3.62
N ARG A 184 15.66 -36.52 -3.71
CA ARG A 184 15.35 -35.11 -3.47
C ARG A 184 14.46 -34.53 -4.58
N LEU A 185 14.73 -34.85 -5.85
CA LEU A 185 13.86 -34.48 -6.97
C LEU A 185 12.44 -35.07 -6.84
N LEU A 186 12.32 -36.28 -6.30
CA LEU A 186 11.02 -36.92 -6.09
C LEU A 186 10.22 -36.21 -4.98
N LEU A 187 10.87 -35.72 -3.93
CA LEU A 187 10.25 -34.87 -2.91
C LEU A 187 9.79 -33.53 -3.51
N MET A 188 10.64 -32.87 -4.30
CA MET A 188 10.28 -31.63 -5.01
C MET A 188 9.09 -31.82 -5.93
N SER A 189 9.09 -32.89 -6.74
CA SER A 189 7.99 -33.18 -7.65
C SER A 189 6.68 -33.47 -6.92
N LYS A 190 6.74 -34.18 -5.79
CA LYS A 190 5.55 -34.40 -4.94
C LYS A 190 5.02 -33.08 -4.38
N TRP A 191 5.89 -32.25 -3.83
CA TRP A 191 5.51 -30.94 -3.30
C TRP A 191 4.92 -30.06 -4.40
N ALA A 192 5.56 -29.98 -5.58
CA ALA A 192 5.08 -29.18 -6.70
C ALA A 192 3.71 -29.65 -7.24
N ASN A 193 3.42 -30.96 -7.23
CA ASN A 193 2.09 -31.46 -7.59
C ASN A 193 1.01 -31.12 -6.56
N THR A 194 1.38 -30.88 -5.30
CA THR A 194 0.46 -30.44 -4.23
C THR A 194 0.41 -28.92 -4.08
N PHE A 195 1.36 -28.21 -4.67
CA PHE A 195 1.45 -26.76 -4.60
C PHE A 195 0.28 -26.12 -5.34
N SER A 196 -0.42 -25.22 -4.66
CA SER A 196 -1.52 -24.44 -5.22
C SER A 196 -1.60 -23.08 -4.54
N LEU A 197 -2.22 -22.10 -5.19
CA LEU A 197 -2.44 -20.76 -4.62
C LEU A 197 -3.29 -20.81 -3.33
N ASN A 198 -4.05 -21.88 -3.12
CA ASN A 198 -4.87 -22.08 -1.93
C ASN A 198 -4.08 -22.66 -0.73
N ASN A 199 -2.83 -23.08 -0.94
CA ASN A 199 -2.00 -23.72 0.10
C ASN A 199 -0.57 -23.19 0.08
N LEU A 200 -0.43 -21.87 0.21
CA LEU A 200 0.86 -21.17 0.21
C LEU A 200 1.65 -21.31 1.53
N ASP A 201 1.03 -21.88 2.57
CA ASP A 201 1.68 -22.10 3.87
C ASP A 201 2.58 -23.34 3.89
N ASN A 202 2.42 -24.25 2.93
CA ASN A 202 3.22 -25.46 2.87
C ASN A 202 4.59 -25.20 2.22
N GLU A 203 5.62 -25.17 3.04
CA GLU A 203 7.00 -24.96 2.61
C GLU A 203 7.66 -26.19 1.99
N LEU A 204 8.40 -25.99 0.88
CA LEU A 204 9.25 -27.03 0.33
C LEU A 204 10.45 -27.22 1.26
N LYS A 205 10.39 -28.25 2.10
CA LYS A 205 11.49 -28.67 2.98
C LYS A 205 12.14 -29.91 2.41
N ILE A 206 13.42 -29.80 2.08
CA ILE A 206 14.28 -30.92 1.76
C ILE A 206 15.36 -30.94 2.83
N ASN A 207 15.74 -32.13 3.32
CA ASN A 207 16.88 -32.26 4.21
C ASN A 207 18.13 -31.74 3.48
N SER A 208 18.58 -30.55 3.87
CA SER A 208 19.79 -29.93 3.37
C SER A 208 20.99 -30.76 3.82
N SER A 209 21.92 -31.01 2.89
CA SER A 209 23.24 -31.50 3.26
C SER A 209 24.03 -30.33 3.87
N ASP A 210 25.06 -30.59 4.69
CA ASP A 210 25.91 -29.55 5.29
C ASP A 210 26.59 -28.63 4.26
N LYS A 211 26.57 -28.98 2.97
CA LYS A 211 26.99 -28.13 1.87
C LYS A 211 25.80 -27.79 0.99
N HIS A 212 25.60 -26.49 0.77
CA HIS A 212 24.64 -25.97 -0.21
C HIS A 212 25.01 -26.48 -1.61
N ASP A 213 24.07 -27.17 -2.24
CA ASP A 213 24.20 -27.64 -3.62
C ASP A 213 23.18 -26.96 -4.54
N GLU A 214 23.25 -27.29 -5.83
CA GLU A 214 22.38 -26.71 -6.86
C GLU A 214 20.90 -27.04 -6.62
N ILE A 215 20.59 -28.16 -5.96
CA ILE A 215 19.19 -28.51 -5.64
C ILE A 215 18.69 -27.63 -4.49
N ASP A 216 19.52 -27.36 -3.48
CA ASP A 216 19.16 -26.46 -2.37
C ASP A 216 18.94 -25.03 -2.88
N ALA A 217 19.74 -24.55 -3.83
CA ALA A 217 19.53 -23.24 -4.48
C ALA A 217 18.17 -23.17 -5.19
N VAL A 218 17.74 -24.25 -5.85
CA VAL A 218 16.41 -24.31 -6.48
C VAL A 218 15.30 -24.35 -5.43
N VAL A 219 15.49 -25.06 -4.31
CA VAL A 219 14.54 -25.05 -3.19
C VAL A 219 14.35 -23.64 -2.63
N GLU A 220 15.44 -22.91 -2.43
CA GLU A 220 15.41 -21.53 -1.94
C GLU A 220 14.68 -20.62 -2.93
N ALA A 221 14.99 -20.71 -4.23
CA ALA A 221 14.30 -19.92 -5.26
C ALA A 221 12.78 -20.20 -5.30
N ILE A 222 12.38 -21.47 -5.19
CA ILE A 222 10.96 -21.87 -5.16
C ILE A 222 10.27 -21.32 -3.89
N ASN A 223 10.92 -21.40 -2.73
CA ASN A 223 10.36 -20.89 -1.48
C ASN A 223 10.30 -19.36 -1.47
N SER A 224 11.28 -18.67 -2.07
CA SER A 224 11.25 -17.22 -2.28
C SER A 224 10.04 -16.83 -3.14
N MET A 225 9.86 -17.49 -4.29
CA MET A 225 8.69 -17.28 -5.16
C MET A 225 7.36 -17.52 -4.41
N ARG A 226 7.26 -18.59 -3.60
CA ARG A 226 6.08 -18.87 -2.75
C ARG A 226 5.78 -17.71 -1.82
N ASN A 227 6.79 -17.20 -1.12
CA ASN A 227 6.62 -16.09 -0.18
C ASN A 227 6.19 -14.81 -0.91
N SER A 228 6.80 -14.48 -2.04
CA SER A 228 6.39 -13.33 -2.86
C SER A 228 4.94 -13.45 -3.34
N LEU A 229 4.49 -14.64 -3.78
CA LEU A 229 3.09 -14.86 -4.17
C LEU A 229 2.12 -14.66 -2.99
N LYS A 230 2.50 -15.12 -1.79
CA LYS A 230 1.72 -14.91 -0.57
C LYS A 230 1.57 -13.42 -0.25
N ASP A 231 2.68 -12.68 -0.30
CA ASP A 231 2.68 -11.25 -0.05
C ASP A 231 1.83 -10.49 -1.08
N ASP A 232 1.93 -10.84 -2.37
CA ASP A 232 1.13 -10.23 -3.43
C ASP A 232 -0.37 -10.47 -3.27
N ILE A 233 -0.79 -11.68 -2.86
CA ILE A 233 -2.21 -11.98 -2.59
C ILE A 233 -2.72 -11.14 -1.43
N THR A 234 -1.98 -11.09 -0.31
CA THR A 234 -2.40 -10.29 0.85
C THR A 234 -2.50 -8.81 0.51
N LYS A 235 -1.57 -8.28 -0.29
CA LYS A 235 -1.59 -6.90 -0.76
C LYS A 235 -2.80 -6.62 -1.66
N ARG A 236 -3.15 -7.55 -2.55
CA ARG A 236 -4.35 -7.44 -3.41
C ARG A 236 -5.62 -7.41 -2.58
N GLU A 237 -5.78 -8.33 -1.61
CA GLU A 237 -6.94 -8.35 -0.72
C GLU A 237 -7.08 -7.05 0.09
N LEU A 238 -5.98 -6.52 0.62
CA LEU A 238 -5.99 -5.25 1.34
C LEU A 238 -6.39 -4.08 0.45
N THR A 239 -5.89 -4.06 -0.79
CA THR A 239 -6.22 -3.03 -1.78
C THR A 239 -7.69 -3.09 -2.17
N GLU A 240 -8.22 -4.30 -2.42
CA GLU A 240 -9.63 -4.51 -2.74
C GLU A 240 -10.55 -4.09 -1.58
N ARG A 241 -10.21 -4.47 -0.34
CA ARG A 241 -10.95 -4.03 0.85
C ARG A 241 -10.93 -2.51 1.00
N ALA A 242 -9.77 -1.87 0.82
CA ALA A 242 -9.65 -0.41 0.89
C ALA A 242 -10.45 0.30 -0.21
N LEU A 243 -10.45 -0.26 -1.43
CA LEU A 243 -11.22 0.25 -2.55
C LEU A 243 -12.74 0.14 -2.28
N ASN A 244 -13.21 -1.03 -1.83
CA ASN A 244 -14.62 -1.25 -1.47
C ASN A 244 -15.06 -0.32 -0.33
N GLN A 245 -14.22 -0.12 0.69
CA GLN A 245 -14.48 0.84 1.77
C GLN A 245 -14.56 2.28 1.26
N THR A 246 -13.69 2.65 0.31
CA THR A 246 -13.70 4.00 -0.28
C THR A 246 -14.97 4.21 -1.11
N GLN A 247 -15.34 3.24 -1.96
CA GLN A 247 -16.58 3.29 -2.74
C GLN A 247 -17.81 3.39 -1.83
N TYR A 248 -17.86 2.61 -0.75
CA TYR A 248 -18.94 2.68 0.23
C TYR A 248 -19.04 4.06 0.90
N LYS A 249 -17.92 4.62 1.35
CA LYS A 249 -17.88 5.97 1.95
C LYS A 249 -18.34 7.06 0.97
N LEU A 250 -17.90 6.98 -0.29
CA LEU A 250 -18.33 7.92 -1.33
C LEU A 250 -19.83 7.77 -1.62
N SER A 251 -20.35 6.54 -1.69
CA SER A 251 -21.79 6.31 -1.85
C SER A 251 -22.62 6.89 -0.71
N ILE A 252 -22.17 6.75 0.55
CA ILE A 252 -22.84 7.39 1.70
C ILE A 252 -22.80 8.91 1.56
N ALA A 253 -21.65 9.49 1.21
CA ALA A 253 -21.51 10.95 1.08
C ALA A 253 -22.43 11.51 -0.01
N ILE A 254 -22.51 10.84 -1.17
CA ILE A 254 -23.40 11.23 -2.28
C ILE A 254 -24.87 11.15 -1.87
N ASN A 255 -25.27 10.06 -1.21
CA ASN A 255 -26.68 9.87 -0.80
C ASN A 255 -27.07 10.84 0.33
N ASN A 256 -26.21 11.06 1.32
CA ASN A 256 -26.49 12.00 2.44
C ASN A 256 -26.49 13.47 1.99
N ALA A 257 -25.76 13.80 0.92
CA ALA A 257 -25.81 15.13 0.31
C ALA A 257 -27.04 15.33 -0.59
N GLU A 258 -27.88 14.29 -0.73
CA GLU A 258 -29.02 14.25 -1.65
C GLU A 258 -28.63 14.67 -3.08
N LEU A 259 -27.39 14.40 -3.48
CA LEU A 259 -26.84 14.91 -4.73
C LEU A 259 -27.34 14.05 -5.89
N GLY A 260 -28.01 14.66 -6.87
CA GLY A 260 -28.32 14.01 -8.13
C GLY A 260 -27.04 13.85 -8.94
N PHE A 261 -26.58 12.62 -9.13
CA PHE A 261 -25.38 12.29 -9.89
C PHE A 261 -25.74 11.44 -11.10
N CYS A 262 -25.32 11.85 -12.29
CA CYS A 262 -25.54 11.11 -13.53
C CYS A 262 -24.31 11.17 -14.43
N GLU A 263 -23.90 10.03 -14.94
CA GLU A 263 -22.86 9.92 -15.96
C GLU A 263 -23.51 9.71 -17.33
N TYR A 264 -23.08 10.52 -18.30
CA TYR A 264 -23.43 10.41 -19.70
C TYR A 264 -22.26 9.82 -20.46
N SER A 265 -22.49 8.75 -21.21
CA SER A 265 -21.52 8.22 -22.15
C SER A 265 -21.89 8.58 -23.57
N GLN A 266 -20.99 9.29 -24.25
CA GLN A 266 -21.22 9.74 -25.64
C GLN A 266 -21.14 8.58 -26.65
N LYS A 267 -20.48 7.46 -26.33
CA LYS A 267 -20.44 6.27 -27.23
C LYS A 267 -21.74 5.48 -27.21
N SER A 268 -22.37 5.31 -26.05
CA SER A 268 -23.64 4.58 -25.94
C SER A 268 -24.85 5.49 -26.06
N ASP A 269 -24.65 6.81 -25.98
CA ASP A 269 -25.70 7.83 -25.89
C ASP A 269 -26.72 7.50 -24.80
N ARG A 270 -26.23 7.22 -23.59
CA ARG A 270 -27.04 6.83 -22.43
C ARG A 270 -26.63 7.59 -21.18
N PHE A 271 -27.64 7.94 -20.37
CA PHE A 271 -27.45 8.36 -18.98
C PHE A 271 -27.43 7.15 -18.06
N ASN A 272 -26.60 7.23 -17.02
CA ASN A 272 -26.54 6.31 -15.90
C ASN A 272 -26.36 7.14 -14.63
N GLY A 273 -27.43 7.28 -13.86
CA GLY A 273 -27.44 8.12 -12.67
C GLY A 273 -27.95 7.40 -11.43
N ASN A 274 -27.88 8.08 -10.29
CA ASN A 274 -28.43 7.61 -9.05
C ASN A 274 -29.94 7.95 -8.92
N ASN A 275 -30.58 7.42 -7.86
CA ASN A 275 -31.99 7.67 -7.61
C ASN A 275 -32.31 9.15 -7.37
N HIS A 276 -31.39 9.89 -6.72
CA HIS A 276 -31.57 11.33 -6.49
C HIS A 276 -31.67 12.12 -7.79
N PHE A 277 -30.85 11.82 -8.80
CA PHE A 277 -30.91 12.48 -10.11
C PHE A 277 -32.27 12.28 -10.79
N ALA A 278 -32.77 11.04 -10.77
CA ALA A 278 -34.07 10.70 -11.33
C ALA A 278 -35.22 11.40 -10.56
N ASN A 279 -35.21 11.31 -9.22
CA ASN A 279 -36.21 11.93 -8.36
C ASN A 279 -36.24 13.47 -8.49
N HIS A 280 -35.08 14.12 -8.58
CA HIS A 280 -34.97 15.56 -8.78
C HIS A 280 -35.69 16.00 -10.06
N LEU A 281 -35.52 15.23 -11.14
CA LEU A 281 -36.14 15.47 -12.44
C LEU A 281 -37.58 14.91 -12.55
N ASN A 282 -38.13 14.35 -11.47
CA ASN A 282 -39.45 13.70 -11.41
C ASN A 282 -39.60 12.51 -12.39
N ILE A 283 -38.57 11.68 -12.51
CA ILE A 283 -38.55 10.50 -13.38
C ILE A 283 -38.22 9.28 -12.53
N ASP A 284 -38.76 8.13 -12.91
CA ASP A 284 -38.37 6.87 -12.29
C ASP A 284 -36.96 6.46 -12.71
N HIS A 285 -36.13 6.01 -11.76
CA HIS A 285 -34.74 5.64 -12.00
C HIS A 285 -34.59 4.59 -13.11
N SER A 286 -35.55 3.68 -13.22
CA SER A 286 -35.56 2.62 -14.25
C SER A 286 -35.67 3.16 -15.68
N LEU A 287 -36.28 4.33 -15.86
CA LEU A 287 -36.49 4.95 -17.16
C LEU A 287 -35.32 5.84 -17.59
N LEU A 288 -34.37 6.16 -16.71
CA LEU A 288 -33.26 7.04 -17.02
C LEU A 288 -32.40 6.50 -18.18
N ASN A 289 -32.17 5.18 -18.17
CA ASN A 289 -31.35 4.51 -19.18
C ASN A 289 -32.08 4.33 -20.52
N SER A 290 -33.42 4.43 -20.54
CA SER A 290 -34.23 4.25 -21.75
C SER A 290 -34.48 5.53 -22.53
N ILE A 291 -34.16 6.71 -21.97
CA ILE A 291 -34.30 8.00 -22.65
C ILE A 291 -33.48 8.00 -23.95
N GLU A 292 -34.12 8.30 -25.08
CA GLU A 292 -33.45 8.54 -26.35
C GLU A 292 -32.89 9.97 -26.40
N HIS A 293 -31.65 10.13 -26.85
CA HIS A 293 -30.94 11.42 -26.89
C HIS A 293 -31.01 12.18 -25.55
N PRO A 294 -30.49 11.59 -24.47
CA PRO A 294 -30.70 12.08 -23.11
C PRO A 294 -30.17 13.50 -22.89
N VAL A 295 -29.14 13.93 -23.62
CA VAL A 295 -28.63 15.31 -23.51
C VAL A 295 -29.56 16.33 -24.17
N ASP A 296 -30.18 15.97 -25.30
CA ASP A 296 -31.17 16.84 -25.95
C ASP A 296 -32.41 16.96 -25.07
N TRP A 297 -32.89 15.84 -24.55
CA TRP A 297 -33.96 15.78 -23.55
C TRP A 297 -33.63 16.66 -22.32
N PHE A 298 -32.41 16.58 -21.77
CA PHE A 298 -32.01 17.42 -20.64
C PHE A 298 -31.98 18.91 -21.01
N LYS A 299 -31.50 19.27 -22.21
CA LYS A 299 -31.50 20.66 -22.70
C LYS A 299 -32.92 21.22 -22.84
N GLU A 300 -33.89 20.40 -23.25
CA GLU A 300 -35.29 20.81 -23.38
C GLU A 300 -35.93 21.18 -22.04
N LEU A 301 -35.52 20.53 -20.95
CA LEU A 301 -35.99 20.85 -19.60
C LEU A 301 -35.56 22.25 -19.13
N ILE A 302 -34.45 22.79 -19.65
CA ILE A 302 -33.91 24.08 -19.23
C ILE A 302 -34.86 25.22 -19.62
N CYS A 303 -35.29 25.99 -18.62
CA CYS A 303 -36.17 27.15 -18.75
C CYS A 303 -35.60 28.37 -18.00
N GLY A 304 -36.24 29.54 -18.14
CA GLY A 304 -35.80 30.81 -17.54
C GLY A 304 -35.14 31.77 -18.53
N GLU A 305 -34.66 32.92 -18.03
CA GLU A 305 -34.15 34.02 -18.85
C GLU A 305 -32.86 33.65 -19.62
N HIS A 306 -32.03 32.77 -19.06
CA HIS A 306 -30.72 32.39 -19.61
C HIS A 306 -30.73 31.03 -20.36
N CYS A 307 -31.90 30.51 -20.73
CA CYS A 307 -32.02 29.15 -21.26
C CYS A 307 -31.23 28.92 -22.56
N ILE A 308 -31.18 29.91 -23.47
CA ILE A 308 -30.43 29.80 -24.73
C ILE A 308 -28.93 29.69 -24.47
N GLU A 309 -28.39 30.57 -23.62
CA GLU A 309 -26.97 30.58 -23.25
C GLU A 309 -26.58 29.26 -22.56
N GLN A 310 -27.39 28.79 -21.62
CA GLN A 310 -27.12 27.55 -20.88
C GLN A 310 -27.10 26.31 -21.79
N ARG A 311 -28.02 26.22 -22.75
CA ARG A 311 -28.04 25.14 -23.75
C ARG A 311 -26.81 25.19 -24.66
N GLU A 312 -26.39 26.37 -25.08
CA GLU A 312 -25.20 26.55 -25.90
C GLU A 312 -23.91 26.19 -25.15
N ARG A 313 -23.82 26.54 -23.86
CA ARG A 313 -22.70 26.11 -23.01
C ARG A 313 -22.60 24.59 -22.91
N ILE A 314 -23.73 23.89 -22.78
CA ILE A 314 -23.74 22.41 -22.80
C ILE A 314 -23.24 21.89 -24.16
N ASN A 315 -23.68 22.47 -25.29
CA ASN A 315 -23.18 22.09 -26.61
C ASN A 315 -21.67 22.31 -26.73
N GLN A 316 -21.14 23.44 -26.26
CA GLN A 316 -19.71 23.71 -26.26
C GLN A 316 -18.92 22.68 -25.45
N LEU A 317 -19.47 22.24 -24.30
CA LEU A 317 -18.86 21.17 -23.50
C LEU A 317 -18.85 19.84 -24.26
N LEU A 318 -19.95 19.44 -24.92
CA LEU A 318 -20.04 18.20 -25.72
C LEU A 318 -19.03 18.14 -26.87
N HIS A 319 -18.65 19.31 -27.42
CA HIS A 319 -17.67 19.41 -28.50
C HIS A 319 -16.23 19.64 -27.98
N GLY A 320 -16.01 19.59 -26.67
CA GLY A 320 -14.69 19.75 -26.06
C GLY A 320 -14.18 21.19 -26.01
N HIS A 321 -15.02 22.19 -26.28
CA HIS A 321 -14.65 23.61 -26.15
C HIS A 321 -14.65 24.11 -24.71
N MET A 322 -15.27 23.35 -23.80
CA MET A 322 -15.25 23.60 -22.36
C MET A 322 -15.13 22.30 -21.58
N GLU A 323 -14.42 22.35 -20.45
CA GLU A 323 -14.24 21.18 -19.57
C GLU A 323 -15.33 21.08 -18.49
N ARG A 324 -15.83 22.24 -18.02
CA ARG A 324 -16.74 22.31 -16.88
C ARG A 324 -17.71 23.50 -16.96
N ILE A 325 -18.95 23.25 -16.58
CA ILE A 325 -20.01 24.24 -16.39
C ILE A 325 -20.43 24.18 -14.93
N CYS A 326 -20.39 25.32 -14.24
CA CYS A 326 -21.02 25.52 -12.94
C CYS A 326 -22.03 26.65 -13.10
N THR A 327 -23.32 26.35 -12.95
CA THR A 327 -24.39 27.34 -13.08
C THR A 327 -25.63 26.87 -12.35
N GLU A 328 -26.45 27.83 -11.93
CA GLU A 328 -27.81 27.55 -11.50
C GLU A 328 -28.67 27.31 -12.75
N LEU A 329 -29.39 26.19 -12.78
CA LEU A 329 -30.31 25.81 -13.84
C LEU A 329 -31.73 25.82 -13.30
N SER A 330 -32.65 26.43 -14.04
CA SER A 330 -34.08 26.27 -13.78
C SER A 330 -34.60 25.22 -14.75
N LEU A 331 -35.14 24.13 -14.24
CA LEU A 331 -35.64 23.02 -15.04
C LEU A 331 -37.16 22.88 -14.86
N LYS A 332 -37.87 22.70 -15.96
CA LYS A 332 -39.31 22.41 -15.95
C LYS A 332 -39.53 20.90 -15.77
N CYS A 333 -39.66 20.46 -14.52
CA CYS A 333 -39.89 19.06 -14.19
C CYS A 333 -41.41 18.79 -14.08
N ALA A 334 -42.00 18.25 -15.14
CA ALA A 334 -43.45 18.09 -15.30
C ALA A 334 -44.21 19.43 -15.18
N ASP A 335 -44.98 19.63 -14.10
CA ASP A 335 -45.80 20.83 -13.88
C ASP A 335 -45.15 21.88 -12.97
N GLN A 336 -43.95 21.62 -12.43
CA GLN A 336 -43.26 22.53 -11.53
C GLN A 336 -41.91 22.98 -12.10
N ILE A 337 -41.58 24.25 -11.91
CA ILE A 337 -40.23 24.76 -12.17
C ILE A 337 -39.41 24.54 -10.90
N LYS A 338 -38.31 23.80 -11.03
CA LYS A 338 -37.36 23.55 -9.96
C LYS A 338 -36.05 24.25 -10.27
N HIS A 339 -35.37 24.72 -9.22
CA HIS A 339 -34.09 25.43 -9.33
C HIS A 339 -32.97 24.54 -8.79
N PHE A 340 -31.93 24.34 -9.59
CA PHE A 340 -30.83 23.43 -9.30
C PHE A 340 -29.49 24.14 -9.34
N ASP A 341 -28.65 23.89 -8.35
CA ASP A 341 -27.21 24.14 -8.48
C ASP A 341 -26.60 22.99 -9.27
N SER A 342 -26.07 23.29 -10.46
CA SER A 342 -25.68 22.28 -11.42
C SER A 342 -24.20 22.40 -11.79
N THR A 343 -23.50 21.28 -11.72
CA THR A 343 -22.16 21.12 -12.25
C THR A 343 -22.17 20.06 -13.35
N ILE A 344 -21.74 20.42 -14.55
CA ILE A 344 -21.58 19.49 -15.67
C ILE A 344 -20.09 19.48 -16.04
N GLN A 345 -19.43 18.34 -16.01
CA GLN A 345 -17.98 18.24 -16.20
C GLN A 345 -17.58 17.02 -17.03
N VAL A 346 -16.58 17.17 -17.89
CA VAL A 346 -15.97 16.05 -18.62
C VAL A 346 -15.15 15.19 -17.64
N SER A 347 -15.46 13.89 -17.57
CA SER A 347 -14.76 12.89 -16.73
C SER A 347 -13.65 12.19 -17.50
N LYS A 348 -13.89 11.85 -18.77
CA LYS A 348 -12.89 11.22 -19.65
C LYS A 348 -12.91 11.85 -21.03
N TRP A 349 -11.72 11.87 -21.63
CA TRP A 349 -11.48 12.34 -23.00
C TRP A 349 -11.08 11.14 -23.87
N ASP A 350 -11.40 11.19 -25.16
CA ASP A 350 -10.90 10.24 -26.15
C ASP A 350 -9.49 10.62 -26.65
N GLU A 351 -8.90 9.77 -27.50
CA GLU A 351 -7.57 10.02 -28.08
C GLU A 351 -7.53 11.25 -29.02
N ASN A 352 -8.67 11.71 -29.51
CA ASN A 352 -8.81 12.87 -30.40
C ASN A 352 -9.07 14.18 -29.64
N GLY A 353 -9.16 14.14 -28.30
CA GLY A 353 -9.45 15.30 -27.46
C GLY A 353 -10.94 15.66 -27.40
N LEU A 354 -11.84 14.77 -27.80
CA LEU A 354 -13.28 14.91 -27.59
C LEU A 354 -13.69 14.31 -26.25
N PRO A 355 -14.66 14.91 -25.54
CA PRO A 355 -15.25 14.30 -24.35
C PRO A 355 -15.79 12.91 -24.68
N PHE A 356 -15.64 11.97 -23.75
CA PHE A 356 -16.16 10.62 -23.89
C PHE A 356 -17.18 10.28 -22.79
N GLU A 357 -16.91 10.69 -21.56
CA GLU A 357 -17.82 10.58 -20.42
C GLU A 357 -17.98 11.94 -19.77
N ILE A 358 -19.23 12.33 -19.51
CA ILE A 358 -19.59 13.63 -18.92
C ILE A 358 -20.46 13.36 -17.69
N VAL A 359 -20.12 14.01 -16.59
CA VAL A 359 -20.83 13.89 -15.32
C VAL A 359 -21.71 15.11 -15.11
N PHE A 360 -22.98 14.85 -14.82
CA PHE A 360 -24.00 15.82 -14.41
C PHE A 360 -24.25 15.66 -12.91
N CYS A 361 -23.97 16.70 -12.16
CA CYS A 361 -24.30 16.83 -10.74
C CYS A 361 -25.35 17.93 -10.60
N ILE A 362 -26.50 17.61 -10.02
CA ILE A 362 -27.58 18.58 -9.74
C ILE A 362 -28.00 18.47 -8.28
N LEU A 363 -28.11 19.63 -7.61
CA LEU A 363 -28.62 19.73 -6.25
C LEU A 363 -29.87 20.62 -6.24
N ASP A 364 -31.00 20.09 -5.76
CA ASP A 364 -32.25 20.84 -5.68
C ASP A 364 -32.14 21.95 -4.63
N LYS A 365 -32.31 23.20 -5.06
CA LYS A 365 -32.35 24.39 -4.20
C LYS A 365 -33.70 25.09 -4.28
N THR A 366 -34.74 24.44 -4.79
CA THR A 366 -36.06 25.04 -4.99
C THR A 366 -36.63 25.59 -3.69
N GLU A 367 -36.56 24.84 -2.58
CA GLU A 367 -37.00 25.33 -1.26
C GLU A 367 -36.19 26.55 -0.80
N GLN A 368 -34.87 26.54 -1.01
CA GLN A 368 -34.00 27.64 -0.63
C GLN A 368 -34.30 28.91 -1.44
N VAL A 369 -34.48 28.77 -2.77
CA VAL A 369 -34.84 29.89 -3.66
C VAL A 369 -36.21 30.45 -3.27
N ASN A 370 -37.21 29.59 -3.04
CA ASN A 370 -38.54 30.00 -2.61
C ASN A 370 -38.51 30.72 -1.24
N ALA A 371 -37.77 30.20 -0.27
CA ALA A 371 -37.60 30.83 1.04
C ALA A 371 -36.88 32.18 0.93
N SER A 372 -35.85 32.27 0.09
CA SER A 372 -35.14 33.53 -0.17
C SER A 372 -36.06 34.57 -0.80
N GLN A 373 -36.91 34.16 -1.75
CA GLN A 373 -37.88 35.04 -2.38
C GLN A 373 -38.95 35.51 -1.38
N GLN A 374 -39.51 34.61 -0.57
CA GLN A 374 -40.44 34.96 0.51
C GLN A 374 -39.82 35.90 1.55
N ALA A 375 -38.56 35.69 1.93
CA ALA A 375 -37.85 36.56 2.85
C ALA A 375 -37.64 37.96 2.24
N SER A 376 -37.30 38.04 0.95
CA SER A 376 -37.19 39.31 0.24
C SER A 376 -38.52 40.06 0.18
N GLU A 377 -39.62 39.36 -0.12
CA GLU A 377 -40.97 39.94 -0.13
C GLU A 377 -41.40 40.41 1.26
N LEU A 378 -41.13 39.63 2.30
CA LEU A 378 -41.45 40.00 3.68
C LEU A 378 -40.63 41.18 4.15
N ASN A 379 -39.32 41.23 3.83
CA ASN A 379 -38.47 42.37 4.13
C ASN A 379 -38.98 43.63 3.45
N TYR A 380 -39.35 43.55 2.17
CA TYR A 380 -39.93 44.68 1.46
C TYR A 380 -41.24 45.17 2.10
N ALA A 381 -42.15 44.24 2.44
CA ALA A 381 -43.39 44.58 3.14
C ALA A 381 -43.14 45.18 4.55
N LEU A 382 -42.12 44.68 5.26
CA LEU A 382 -41.71 45.19 6.56
C LEU A 382 -41.12 46.60 6.44
N GLU A 383 -40.25 46.86 5.46
CA GLU A 383 -39.69 48.18 5.19
C GLU A 383 -40.80 49.20 4.91
N GLN A 384 -41.79 48.83 4.08
CA GLN A 384 -42.97 49.67 3.84
C GLN A 384 -43.74 49.96 5.13
N LYS A 385 -43.98 48.95 5.97
CA LYS A 385 -44.72 49.11 7.23
C LYS A 385 -43.96 49.89 8.28
N VAL A 386 -42.64 49.71 8.38
CA VAL A 386 -41.75 50.48 9.26
C VAL A 386 -41.75 51.93 8.81
N ALA A 387 -41.62 52.21 7.50
CA ALA A 387 -41.70 53.57 6.99
C ALA A 387 -43.02 54.25 7.37
N GLN A 388 -44.16 53.57 7.17
CA GLN A 388 -45.48 54.08 7.58
C GLN A 388 -45.58 54.32 9.09
N ARG A 389 -45.08 53.41 9.93
CA ARG A 389 -45.17 53.54 11.39
C ARG A 389 -44.24 54.63 11.92
N THR A 390 -43.05 54.79 11.34
CA THR A 390 -42.12 55.87 11.70
C THR A 390 -42.71 57.23 11.34
N GLU A 391 -43.40 57.35 10.20
CA GLU A 391 -44.13 58.56 9.84
C GLU A 391 -45.28 58.85 10.83
N GLN A 392 -46.08 57.84 11.18
CA GLN A 392 -47.16 58.00 12.17
C GLN A 392 -46.63 58.39 13.55
N LEU A 393 -45.58 57.73 14.05
CA LEU A 393 -44.98 58.02 15.34
C LEU A 393 -44.36 59.42 15.37
N ASN A 394 -43.74 59.86 14.28
CA ASN A 394 -43.24 61.23 14.18
C ASN A 394 -44.38 62.23 14.30
N ASN A 395 -45.51 62.00 13.61
CA ASN A 395 -46.70 62.84 13.73
C ASN A 395 -47.29 62.84 15.16
N GLU A 396 -47.40 61.67 15.80
CA GLU A 396 -47.86 61.53 17.19
C GLU A 396 -46.89 62.21 18.19
N GLN A 397 -45.58 62.08 17.98
CA GLN A 397 -44.56 62.72 18.81
C GLN A 397 -44.63 64.24 18.68
N ILE A 398 -44.79 64.77 17.46
CA ILE A 398 -45.01 66.20 17.22
C ILE A 398 -46.27 66.68 17.97
N GLN A 399 -47.37 65.92 17.92
CA GLN A 399 -48.61 66.26 18.62
C GLN A 399 -48.45 66.21 20.15
N SER A 400 -47.83 65.16 20.69
CA SER A 400 -47.58 65.01 22.12
C SER A 400 -46.66 66.12 22.64
N HIS A 401 -45.58 66.43 21.92
CA HIS A 401 -44.67 67.50 22.28
C HIS A 401 -45.37 68.87 22.27
N ALA A 402 -46.30 69.10 21.34
CA ALA A 402 -47.15 70.29 21.34
C ALA A 402 -48.09 70.34 22.57
N GLN A 403 -48.67 69.21 22.98
CA GLN A 403 -49.50 69.13 24.18
C GLN A 403 -48.71 69.34 25.47
N ILE A 404 -47.52 68.74 25.60
CA ILE A 404 -46.62 68.94 26.74
C ILE A 404 -46.28 70.41 26.86
N LYS A 405 -45.91 71.06 25.75
CA LYS A 405 -45.61 72.49 25.73
C LYS A 405 -46.81 73.35 26.15
N GLN A 406 -48.04 72.94 25.81
CA GLN A 406 -49.26 73.60 26.30
C GLN A 406 -49.48 73.38 27.80
N LEU A 407 -49.16 72.19 28.34
CA LEU A 407 -49.28 71.88 29.76
C LEU A 407 -48.22 72.60 30.60
N GLU A 408 -46.98 72.66 30.13
CA GLU A 408 -45.89 73.43 30.74
C GLU A 408 -46.29 74.91 30.87
N HIS A 409 -46.81 75.50 29.80
CA HIS A 409 -47.31 76.88 29.83
C HIS A 409 -48.47 77.05 30.83
N LYS A 410 -49.34 76.04 31.00
CA LYS A 410 -50.39 76.06 32.03
C LYS A 410 -49.79 75.96 33.44
N LEU A 411 -48.83 75.07 33.67
CA LEU A 411 -48.17 74.91 34.96
C LEU A 411 -47.43 76.18 35.38
N GLU A 412 -46.65 76.79 34.48
CA GLU A 412 -46.01 78.09 34.75
C GLU A 412 -47.03 79.15 35.15
N SER A 413 -48.18 79.20 34.47
CA SER A 413 -49.25 80.14 34.82
C SER A 413 -49.89 79.84 36.19
N PHE A 414 -49.96 78.56 36.60
CA PHE A 414 -50.47 78.14 37.90
C PHE A 414 -49.47 78.41 39.03
N GLU A 415 -48.18 78.12 38.85
CA GLU A 415 -47.13 78.43 39.84
C GLU A 415 -47.02 79.94 40.07
N GLN A 416 -47.11 80.74 39.01
CA GLN A 416 -47.17 82.20 39.11
C GLN A 416 -48.44 82.69 39.85
N TYR A 417 -49.53 81.93 39.82
CA TYR A 417 -50.74 82.23 40.57
C TYR A 417 -50.58 81.85 42.05
N GLU A 418 -50.02 80.68 42.35
CA GLU A 418 -49.81 80.19 43.73
C GLU A 418 -48.79 81.06 44.48
N SER A 419 -47.68 81.45 43.85
CA SER A 419 -46.69 82.36 44.43
C SER A 419 -47.30 83.72 44.79
N ARG A 420 -48.20 84.24 43.93
CA ARG A 420 -48.94 85.48 44.21
C ARG A 420 -49.87 85.34 45.43
N GLN A 421 -50.54 84.20 45.61
CA GLN A 421 -51.38 83.97 46.80
C GLN A 421 -50.55 83.88 48.09
N LYS A 422 -49.45 83.12 48.11
CA LYS A 422 -48.58 83.00 49.30
C LYS A 422 -48.00 84.34 49.75
N SER A 423 -47.57 85.18 48.81
CA SER A 423 -47.09 86.54 49.12
C SER A 423 -48.19 87.40 49.76
N GLN A 424 -49.44 87.23 49.33
CA GLN A 424 -50.58 88.00 49.82
C GLN A 424 -51.08 87.55 51.21
N GLU A 425 -50.91 86.27 51.56
CA GLU A 425 -51.24 85.75 52.90
C GLU A 425 -50.20 86.15 53.96
N ASN A 426 -48.91 86.13 53.63
CA ASN A 426 -47.83 86.48 54.57
C ASN A 426 -47.81 87.96 54.99
N LEU A 427 -48.42 88.87 54.22
CA LEU A 427 -48.49 90.30 54.54
C LEU A 427 -49.62 90.67 55.51
N LYS A 428 -50.66 89.82 55.66
CA LYS A 428 -51.84 90.12 56.49
C LYS A 428 -51.56 90.23 57.99
N PRO A 429 -50.79 89.32 58.63
CA PRO A 429 -50.54 89.42 60.07
C PRO A 429 -49.62 90.60 60.43
N LEU A 430 -48.66 90.92 59.54
CA LEU A 430 -47.67 91.99 59.76
C LEU A 430 -48.30 93.39 59.64
N HIS A 431 -49.28 93.54 58.75
CA HIS A 431 -50.07 94.77 58.65
C HIS A 431 -51.02 94.94 59.85
N TYR A 432 -51.59 93.84 60.34
CA TYR A 432 -52.50 93.84 61.49
C TYR A 432 -51.77 94.21 62.81
N ALA A 433 -50.57 93.66 63.03
CA ALA A 433 -49.75 93.96 64.22
C ALA A 433 -49.24 95.42 64.25
N LEU A 434 -48.88 95.99 63.09
CA LEU A 434 -48.52 97.41 62.98
C LEU A 434 -49.72 98.33 63.25
N GLN A 435 -50.91 97.94 62.79
CA GLN A 435 -52.12 98.70 63.00
C GLN A 435 -52.57 98.69 64.47
N GLU A 436 -52.40 97.57 65.18
CA GLU A 436 -52.64 97.49 66.63
C GLU A 436 -51.68 98.36 67.44
N LEU A 437 -50.37 98.30 67.13
CA LEU A 437 -49.36 99.16 67.79
C LEU A 437 -49.64 100.65 67.57
N GLN A 438 -50.08 101.03 66.37
CA GLN A 438 -50.40 102.41 66.03
C GLN A 438 -51.69 102.89 66.73
N LEU A 439 -52.66 102.01 66.98
CA LEU A 439 -53.89 102.32 67.70
C LEU A 439 -53.65 102.48 69.22
N SER A 440 -52.82 101.63 69.83
CA SER A 440 -52.49 101.73 71.28
C SER A 440 -51.70 102.98 71.67
N LEU A 441 -51.11 103.70 70.70
CA LEU A 441 -50.42 104.97 70.90
C LEU A 441 -51.36 106.20 71.01
N SER A 442 -52.69 106.02 70.96
CA SER A 442 -53.64 107.14 70.74
C SER A 442 -54.37 107.70 71.97
N GLU A 443 -54.31 107.11 73.17
CA GLU A 443 -55.16 107.56 74.31
C GLU A 443 -54.40 107.94 75.61
N VAL A 444 -53.85 109.16 75.57
CA VAL A 444 -53.91 110.28 76.56
C VAL A 444 -53.98 110.01 78.09
N LYS A 445 -52.86 110.24 78.82
CA LYS A 445 -52.69 111.37 79.80
C LYS A 445 -51.29 111.43 80.48
N SER A 446 -50.49 112.40 80.01
CA SER A 446 -49.51 113.28 80.68
C SER A 446 -48.48 112.77 81.73
N THR A 447 -47.20 112.74 81.33
CA THR A 447 -46.08 113.42 82.03
C THR A 447 -44.85 113.54 81.09
N PRO A 448 -44.16 114.69 81.00
CA PRO A 448 -43.17 115.01 79.95
C PRO A 448 -41.84 114.24 80.02
N LYS A 449 -41.72 113.26 80.93
CA LYS A 449 -40.56 112.35 81.02
C LYS A 449 -40.76 111.05 80.22
N LYS A 450 -41.99 110.70 79.85
CA LYS A 450 -42.32 109.45 79.11
C LYS A 450 -42.29 109.59 77.58
N GLN A 451 -42.45 110.79 77.04
CA GLN A 451 -42.45 111.03 75.59
C GLN A 451 -41.05 110.93 74.94
N ALA A 452 -39.98 111.25 75.66
CA ALA A 452 -38.62 111.17 75.11
C ALA A 452 -38.13 109.72 74.97
N GLN A 453 -38.48 108.82 75.90
CA GLN A 453 -38.13 107.40 75.83
C GLN A 453 -39.04 106.60 74.88
N GLN A 454 -40.29 107.02 74.66
CA GLN A 454 -41.21 106.36 73.72
C GLN A 454 -40.86 106.63 72.25
N LEU A 455 -40.34 107.81 71.92
CA LEU A 455 -39.86 108.11 70.56
C LEU A 455 -38.55 107.39 70.22
N GLU A 456 -37.67 107.19 71.19
CA GLU A 456 -36.42 106.43 71.00
C GLU A 456 -36.69 104.95 70.71
N LEU A 457 -37.70 104.36 71.35
CA LEU A 457 -38.12 102.97 71.12
C LEU A 457 -38.76 102.75 69.73
N VAL A 458 -39.60 103.68 69.26
CA VAL A 458 -40.20 103.60 67.92
C VAL A 458 -39.13 103.73 66.83
N GLN A 459 -38.12 104.56 67.05
CA GLN A 459 -37.03 104.76 66.09
C GLN A 459 -36.11 103.53 66.03
N LEU A 460 -35.84 102.89 67.18
CA LEU A 460 -35.04 101.66 67.26
C LEU A 460 -35.74 100.44 66.61
N VAL A 461 -37.07 100.34 66.74
CA VAL A 461 -37.89 99.30 66.07
C VAL A 461 -38.00 99.54 64.55
N SER A 462 -38.11 100.80 64.12
CA SER A 462 -38.14 101.14 62.70
C SER A 462 -36.82 100.85 61.99
N ASP A 463 -35.68 101.16 62.62
CA ASP A 463 -34.35 100.86 62.06
C ASP A 463 -34.08 99.35 61.99
N HIS A 464 -34.54 98.56 62.98
CA HIS A 464 -34.44 97.09 62.94
C HIS A 464 -35.31 96.44 61.85
N LEU A 465 -36.53 96.94 61.62
CA LEU A 465 -37.40 96.47 60.54
C LEU A 465 -36.82 96.77 59.16
N LYS A 466 -36.14 97.90 59.01
CA LYS A 466 -35.49 98.28 57.76
C LYS A 466 -34.27 97.40 57.46
N GLN A 467 -33.55 96.97 58.49
CA GLN A 467 -32.43 96.03 58.39
C GLN A 467 -32.90 94.59 58.07
N SER A 468 -34.05 94.17 58.62
CA SER A 468 -34.65 92.85 58.36
C SER A 468 -35.15 92.69 56.91
N ASN A 469 -35.73 93.73 56.33
CA ASN A 469 -36.18 93.74 54.92
C ASN A 469 -35.03 93.70 53.89
N GLN A 470 -33.78 93.91 54.30
CA GLN A 470 -32.58 93.81 53.44
C GLN A 470 -31.87 92.44 53.52
N LEU A 471 -32.19 91.60 54.51
CA LEU A 471 -31.44 90.36 54.82
C LEU A 471 -32.25 89.06 54.60
N ASP A 472 -33.47 89.13 54.05
CA ASP A 472 -34.27 87.94 53.66
C ASP A 472 -34.40 86.88 54.78
N CYS A 473 -34.65 87.31 56.03
CA CYS A 473 -34.83 86.42 57.18
C CYS A 473 -36.30 86.24 57.57
N GLU A 474 -36.66 85.02 57.98
CA GLU A 474 -38.02 84.58 58.28
C GLU A 474 -38.67 85.31 59.47
N THR A 475 -39.97 85.59 59.33
CA THR A 475 -40.85 86.44 60.15
C THR A 475 -41.05 86.03 61.64
N PHE A 476 -40.34 85.03 62.16
CA PHE A 476 -40.59 84.49 63.50
C PHE A 476 -39.84 85.25 64.62
N ASP A 477 -38.61 85.73 64.37
CA ASP A 477 -37.78 86.39 65.40
C ASP A 477 -38.24 87.80 65.79
N VAL A 478 -38.95 88.49 64.88
CA VAL A 478 -39.39 89.88 65.10
C VAL A 478 -40.60 89.95 66.05
N VAL A 479 -41.44 88.92 66.06
CA VAL A 479 -42.64 88.85 66.91
C VAL A 479 -42.27 88.60 68.38
N THR A 480 -41.29 87.73 68.63
CA THR A 480 -40.77 87.42 69.98
C THR A 480 -40.12 88.63 70.64
N LEU A 481 -39.37 89.42 69.85
CA LEU A 481 -38.66 90.59 70.36
C LEU A 481 -39.61 91.76 70.69
N VAL A 482 -40.70 91.89 69.93
CA VAL A 482 -41.78 92.85 70.23
C VAL A 482 -42.53 92.45 71.50
N GLN A 483 -42.74 91.16 71.75
CA GLN A 483 -43.36 90.68 73.00
C GLN A 483 -42.47 90.96 74.24
N GLU A 484 -41.17 90.68 74.17
CA GLU A 484 -40.25 90.95 75.29
C GLU A 484 -40.17 92.45 75.66
N LEU A 485 -40.09 93.33 74.66
CA LEU A 485 -40.01 94.77 74.91
C LEU A 485 -41.33 95.37 75.44
N THR A 486 -42.47 94.75 75.09
CA THR A 486 -43.79 95.16 75.60
C THR A 486 -44.01 94.73 77.05
N ASP A 487 -43.46 93.57 77.46
CA ASP A 487 -43.48 93.06 78.84
C ASP A 487 -42.60 93.88 79.80
N ASP A 488 -41.50 94.46 79.32
CA ASP A 488 -40.70 95.37 80.14
C ASP A 488 -41.38 96.73 80.33
N PHE A 489 -42.14 97.20 79.34
CA PHE A 489 -42.82 98.49 79.39
C PHE A 489 -44.02 98.52 80.36
N THR A 490 -44.65 97.37 80.61
CA THR A 490 -45.77 97.26 81.56
C THR A 490 -45.32 97.21 83.03
N LYS A 491 -44.07 96.83 83.33
CA LYS A 491 -43.55 96.72 84.71
C LYS A 491 -43.22 98.04 85.44
N HIS A 492 -43.41 99.21 84.82
CA HIS A 492 -43.06 100.53 85.41
C HIS A 492 -44.25 101.46 85.72
N GLN A 493 -45.40 100.91 86.12
CA GLN A 493 -46.44 101.63 86.88
C GLN A 493 -46.56 101.10 88.32
N SER A 494 -46.53 102.00 89.30
CA SER A 494 -46.58 101.77 90.76
C SER A 494 -47.46 102.87 91.40
N PRO A 495 -48.15 102.69 92.55
CA PRO A 495 -47.70 101.90 93.72
C PRO A 495 -48.72 100.98 94.45
N GLN A 496 -48.16 99.96 95.11
CA GLN A 496 -48.51 99.32 96.40
C GLN A 496 -49.86 98.60 96.67
N GLN A 497 -49.68 97.40 97.26
CA GLN A 497 -50.49 96.66 98.26
C GLN A 497 -51.54 95.59 97.88
N GLU A 498 -51.12 94.34 98.13
CA GLU A 498 -51.69 93.28 98.99
C GLU A 498 -52.94 92.44 98.59
N PHE A 499 -52.71 91.11 98.65
CA PHE A 499 -53.65 89.96 98.79
C PHE A 499 -54.43 89.51 97.52
N GLN A 500 -54.59 88.21 97.18
CA GLN A 500 -54.33 86.93 97.88
C GLN A 500 -54.40 85.70 96.92
N LEU A 501 -53.85 84.57 97.40
CA LEU A 501 -54.03 83.14 97.05
C LEU A 501 -52.88 82.46 96.25
N LYS A 502 -52.20 81.52 96.92
CA LYS A 502 -51.02 80.77 96.50
C LYS A 502 -51.37 79.32 96.11
N LEU A 503 -50.61 78.86 95.11
CA LEU A 503 -50.58 77.60 94.34
C LEU A 503 -50.51 76.29 95.15
N PRO A 504 -50.82 75.16 94.49
CA PRO A 504 -49.75 74.27 93.99
C PRO A 504 -49.52 74.34 92.49
#